data_AF-A0A2M7U0E6-F1
#
_entry.id   AF-A0A2M7U0E6-F1
#
_cell.length_a   1.000
_cell.length_b   1.000
_cell.length_c   1.000
_cell.angle_alpha   90.00
_cell.angle_beta   90.00
_cell.angle_gamma   90.00
#
_symmetry.space_group_name_H-M   'P 1'
#
loop_
_entity.id
_entity.type
_entity.pdbx_description
1 polymer ?
#
loop_
_entity_poly.entity_id
_entity_poly.type
_entity_poly.pdbx_seq_one_letter_code
_entity_poly.pdbx_strand_id
1 'polypeptide(L)' 'MRHGYAESPSYRSDDFFRALTIEGNQLAYKAARGLLTIIPHLDRIVTSPIKRARQTAEIFGEVYQF' A
#
# COMPACT_ATOMS: atom_id res chain seq x y z
N MET A 1 -5.46 6.70 3.67
CA MET A 1 -6.01 5.45 3.09
C MET A 1 -5.64 4.28 4.00
N ARG A 2 -6.44 3.22 4.10
CA ARG A 2 -6.04 2.00 4.84
C ARG A 2 -5.06 1.19 3.99
N HIS A 3 -4.11 0.51 4.62
CA HIS A 3 -3.18 -0.39 3.93
C HIS A 3 -3.91 -1.53 3.20
N GLY A 4 -3.29 -2.08 2.15
CA GLY A 4 -3.80 -3.26 1.43
C GLY A 4 -3.81 -4.53 2.29
N TYR A 5 -4.38 -5.61 1.76
CA TYR A 5 -4.39 -6.90 2.44
C TYR A 5 -2.97 -7.39 2.72
N ALA A 6 -2.73 -7.81 3.96
CA ALA A 6 -1.43 -8.25 4.44
C ALA A 6 -1.47 -9.72 4.83
N GLU A 7 -0.30 -10.35 4.84
CA GLU A 7 -0.08 -11.71 5.33
C GLU A 7 -0.81 -11.94 6.65
N SER A 8 -1.36 -13.12 6.89
CA SER A 8 -2.01 -13.42 8.17
C SER A 8 -1.02 -13.31 9.34
N PRO A 9 -1.49 -12.96 10.55
CA PRO A 9 -0.65 -13.02 11.74
C PRO A 9 -0.08 -14.43 11.94
N SER A 10 1.17 -14.50 12.39
CA SER A 10 1.87 -15.75 12.67
C SER A 10 2.61 -15.61 13.99
N TYR A 11 2.65 -16.69 14.79
CA TYR A 11 3.45 -16.72 16.02
C TYR A 11 4.96 -16.57 15.79
N ARG A 12 5.42 -16.75 14.54
CA ARG A 12 6.85 -16.71 14.18
C ARG A 12 7.29 -15.37 13.61
N SER A 13 6.38 -14.42 13.37
CA SER A 13 6.71 -13.12 12.79
C SER A 13 6.01 -11.98 13.52
N ASP A 14 6.74 -10.89 13.72
CA ASP A 14 6.20 -9.67 14.29
C ASP A 14 5.20 -9.02 13.31
N ASP A 15 4.07 -8.55 13.84
CA ASP A 15 3.02 -7.85 13.08
C ASP A 15 3.57 -6.67 12.28
N PHE A 16 4.58 -5.99 12.84
CA PHE A 16 5.23 -4.83 12.24
C PHE A 16 5.82 -5.14 10.85
N PHE A 17 6.28 -6.39 10.65
CA PHE A 17 6.94 -6.84 9.42
C PHE A 17 6.05 -7.63 8.47
N ARG A 18 4.74 -7.76 8.75
CA ARG A 18 3.78 -8.38 7.82
C ARG A 18 3.74 -7.60 6.51
N ALA A 19 4.01 -8.28 5.41
CA ALA A 19 3.96 -7.71 4.07
C ALA A 19 2.55 -7.72 3.48
N LEU A 20 2.33 -6.97 2.42
CA LEU A 20 1.16 -7.17 1.56
C LEU A 20 1.18 -8.57 0.94
N THR A 21 0.01 -9.21 0.86
CA THR A 21 -0.14 -10.43 0.06
C THR A 21 -0.05 -10.11 -1.43
N ILE A 22 0.08 -11.13 -2.28
CA ILE A 22 0.02 -10.95 -3.74
C ILE A 22 -1.28 -10.25 -4.15
N GLU A 23 -2.41 -10.71 -3.61
CA GLU A 23 -3.71 -10.07 -3.83
C GLU A 23 -3.76 -8.63 -3.30
N GLY A 24 -3.20 -8.39 -2.11
CA GLY A 24 -3.11 -7.06 -1.52
C GLY A 24 -2.34 -6.07 -2.39
N ASN A 25 -1.23 -6.51 -3.00
CA ASN A 25 -0.49 -5.73 -3.98
C ASN A 25 -1.35 -5.41 -5.21
N GLN A 26 -1.98 -6.43 -5.82
CA GLN A 26 -2.81 -6.25 -7.01
C GLN A 26 -3.96 -5.28 -6.79
N LEU A 27 -4.66 -5.41 -5.64
CA LEU A 27 -5.75 -4.50 -5.28
C LEU A 27 -5.24 -3.08 -4.98
N ALA A 28 -4.08 -2.93 -4.36
CA ALA A 28 -3.48 -1.61 -4.13
C ALA A 28 -3.15 -0.91 -5.45
N TYR A 29 -2.57 -1.59 -6.44
CA TYR A 29 -2.34 -1.02 -7.78
C TYR A 29 -3.65 -0.65 -8.47
N LYS A 30 -4.67 -1.53 -8.39
CA LYS A 30 -5.99 -1.25 -8.97
C LYS A 30 -6.61 0.00 -8.35
N ALA A 31 -6.54 0.13 -7.03
CA ALA A 31 -7.02 1.29 -6.29
C ALA A 31 -6.24 2.56 -6.66
N ALA A 32 -4.91 2.49 -6.73
CA ALA A 32 -4.06 3.62 -7.09
C ALA A 32 -4.35 4.14 -8.50
N ARG A 33 -4.42 3.24 -9.48
CA ARG A 33 -4.76 3.58 -10.88
C ARG A 33 -6.17 4.12 -11.01
N GLY A 34 -7.14 3.56 -10.28
CA GLY A 34 -8.50 4.06 -10.25
C GLY A 34 -8.60 5.43 -9.59
N LEU A 35 -7.83 5.69 -8.53
CA LEU A 35 -7.81 7.02 -7.90
C LEU A 35 -7.19 8.06 -8.84
N LEU A 36 -6.14 7.70 -9.58
CA LEU A 36 -5.47 8.61 -10.52
C LEU A 36 -6.43 9.18 -11.59
N THR A 37 -7.48 8.43 -11.97
CA THR A 37 -8.47 8.93 -12.94
C THR A 37 -9.44 9.95 -12.33
N ILE A 38 -9.53 10.03 -11.01
CA ILE A 38 -10.44 10.94 -10.27
C ILE A 38 -9.65 12.10 -9.68
N ILE A 39 -8.48 11.82 -9.11
CA ILE A 39 -7.55 12.76 -8.50
C ILE A 39 -6.21 12.60 -9.22
N PRO A 40 -5.93 13.37 -10.27
CA PRO A 40 -4.73 13.17 -11.09
C PRO A 40 -3.43 13.62 -10.41
N HIS A 41 -3.53 14.45 -9.37
CA HIS A 41 -2.37 15.02 -8.67
C HIS A 41 -2.55 14.89 -7.15
N LEU A 42 -1.48 14.48 -6.49
CA LEU A 42 -1.35 14.54 -5.04
C LEU A 42 -0.16 15.45 -4.72
N ASP A 43 -0.23 16.20 -3.62
CA ASP A 43 0.89 17.04 -3.19
C ASP A 43 1.92 16.26 -2.36
N ARG A 44 1.46 15.26 -1.60
CA ARG A 44 2.27 14.47 -0.67
C ARG A 44 1.65 13.08 -0.45
N ILE A 45 2.50 12.10 -0.18
CA ILE A 45 2.10 10.79 0.39
C ILE A 45 2.77 10.65 1.76
N VAL A 46 1.95 10.45 2.80
CA VAL A 46 2.43 10.21 4.17
C VAL A 46 1.90 8.86 4.63
N THR A 47 2.76 8.05 5.24
CA THR A 47 2.43 6.67 5.61
C THR A 47 2.96 6.27 6.99
N SER A 48 2.35 5.26 7.57
CA SER A 48 2.81 4.61 8.81
C SER A 48 4.10 3.83 8.54
N PRO A 49 5.02 3.71 9.52
CA PRO A 49 6.27 2.98 9.34
C PRO A 49 6.11 1.46 9.22
N ILE A 50 4.94 0.90 9.52
CA ILE A 50 4.69 -0.55 9.41
C ILE A 50 4.79 -1.02 7.95
N LYS A 51 5.35 -2.22 7.74
CA LYS A 51 5.75 -2.68 6.39
C LYS A 51 4.62 -2.65 5.37
N ARG A 52 3.44 -3.20 5.69
CA ARG A 52 2.26 -3.20 4.80
C ARG A 52 1.76 -1.79 4.42
N ALA A 53 1.88 -0.81 5.32
CA ALA A 53 1.47 0.56 5.02
C ALA A 53 2.50 1.27 4.14
N ARG A 54 3.79 1.05 4.41
CA ARG A 54 4.88 1.54 3.54
C ARG A 54 4.77 0.98 2.12
N GLN A 55 4.60 -0.33 1.97
CA GLN A 55 4.41 -0.97 0.66
C GLN A 55 3.18 -0.44 -0.08
N THR A 56 2.08 -0.21 0.63
CA THR A 56 0.89 0.41 0.01
C THR A 56 1.21 1.82 -0.50
N ALA A 57 1.95 2.63 0.29
CA ALA A 57 2.33 3.98 -0.10
C ALA A 57 3.33 4.00 -1.27
N GLU A 58 4.27 3.05 -1.32
CA GLU A 58 5.22 2.87 -2.43
C GLU A 58 4.48 2.59 -3.74
N ILE A 59 3.48 1.70 -3.73
CA ILE A 59 2.62 1.43 -4.90
C ILE A 59 1.92 2.70 -5.40
N PHE A 60 1.40 3.53 -4.48
CA PHE A 60 0.80 4.81 -4.85
C PHE A 60 1.85 5.77 -5.40
N GLY A 61 3.05 5.82 -4.81
CA GLY A 61 4.17 6.62 -5.30
C GLY A 61 4.57 6.25 -6.72
N GLU A 62 4.67 4.95 -7.04
CA GLU A 62 4.96 4.47 -8.40
C GLU A 62 3.90 4.90 -9.41
N VAL A 63 2.61 4.77 -9.06
CA VAL A 63 1.50 5.12 -9.98
C VAL A 63 1.40 6.62 -10.20
N TYR A 64 1.65 7.43 -9.18
CA TYR A 64 1.64 8.89 -9.25
C TYR A 64 3.00 9.50 -9.64
N GLN A 65 4.03 8.66 -9.87
CA GLN A 65 5.39 9.07 -10.23
C GLN A 65 6.04 10.04 -9.22
N PHE A 66 5.90 9.74 -7.92
CA PHE A 66 6.56 10.46 -6.82
C PHE A 66 8.04 10.10 -6.64
#